data_AF-A0A0M8VC44-F1
#
_entry.id   AF-A0A0M8VC44-F1
#
_cell.length_a   1.000
_cell.length_b   1.000
_cell.length_c   1.000
_cell.angle_alpha   90.00
_cell.angle_beta   90.00
_cell.angle_gamma   90.00
#
_symmetry.space_group_name_H-M   'P 1'
#
loop_
_entity.id
_entity.type
_entity.pdbx_description
1 polymer ?
#
loop_
_entity_poly.entity_id
_entity_poly.type
_entity_poly.pdbx_seq_one_letter_code
_entity_poly.pdbx_strand_id
1 'polypeptide(L)'
;AAHIAGVFSLEDAAKLVAARGRLMQAAPAGGTMAAIQASEQEITPTLAADNGTIAIAALNSPTSTVISGDTDTVERHITHWHKRGRKATRLTVSHAFHSPHMDGILNEFRDIATTITYHPPH
;
A
#
# COMPACT_ATOMS: atom_id res chain seq x y z
N ALA A 1 -16.42 3.69 3.87
CA ALA A 1 -16.71 2.65 4.87
C ALA A 1 -16.92 3.26 6.25
N ALA A 2 -15.88 3.72 6.94
CA ALA A 2 -15.99 4.27 8.31
C ALA A 2 -17.03 5.39 8.47
N HIS A 3 -17.11 6.35 7.54
CA HIS A 3 -18.18 7.37 7.54
C HIS A 3 -19.59 6.76 7.51
N ILE A 4 -19.86 5.83 6.59
CA ILE A 4 -21.17 5.17 6.46
C ILE A 4 -21.51 4.36 7.71
N ALA A 5 -20.49 3.77 8.36
CA ALA A 5 -20.66 3.08 9.63
C ALA A 5 -20.86 4.04 10.82
N GLY A 6 -20.86 5.36 10.62
CA GLY A 6 -21.06 6.35 11.69
C GLY A 6 -19.80 6.69 12.49
N VAL A 7 -18.63 6.15 12.13
CA VAL A 7 -17.39 6.35 12.90
C VAL A 7 -16.95 7.81 12.92
N PHE A 8 -17.27 8.58 11.88
CA PHE A 8 -17.03 10.02 11.83
C PHE A 8 -17.96 10.69 10.81
N SER A 9 -18.11 12.01 10.94
CA SER A 9 -18.93 12.84 10.06
C SER A 9 -18.42 12.84 8.61
N LEU A 10 -19.24 13.32 7.67
CA LEU A 10 -18.81 13.50 6.28
C LEU A 10 -17.69 14.53 6.15
N GLU A 11 -17.74 15.60 6.95
CA GLU A 11 -16.72 16.65 6.99
C GLU A 11 -15.37 16.09 7.43
N ASP A 12 -15.36 15.31 8.52
CA ASP A 12 -14.14 14.64 9.00
C ASP A 12 -13.62 13.59 8.01
N ALA A 13 -14.52 12.86 7.35
CA ALA A 13 -14.15 11.94 6.28
C ALA A 13 -13.47 12.68 5.11
N ALA A 14 -14.02 13.82 4.69
CA ALA A 14 -13.47 14.65 3.63
C ALA A 14 -12.10 15.22 4.01
N LYS A 15 -11.95 15.69 5.26
CA LYS A 15 -10.67 16.18 5.79
C LYS A 15 -9.60 15.09 5.76
N LEU A 16 -9.90 13.89 6.26
CA LEU A 16 -8.97 12.76 6.26
C LEU A 16 -8.57 12.32 4.85
N VAL A 17 -9.54 12.15 3.95
CA VAL A 17 -9.24 11.65 2.59
C VAL A 17 -8.47 12.68 1.76
N ALA A 18 -8.80 13.98 1.91
CA ALA A 18 -8.08 15.05 1.22
C ALA A 18 -6.63 15.15 1.71
N ALA A 19 -6.42 15.12 3.04
CA ALA A 19 -5.10 15.07 3.64
C ALA A 19 -4.29 13.86 3.18
N ARG A 20 -4.89 12.66 3.26
CA ARG A 20 -4.28 11.41 2.81
C ARG A 20 -3.85 11.49 1.34
N GLY A 21 -4.73 11.97 0.47
CA GLY A 21 -4.44 12.10 -0.96
C GLY A 21 -3.25 13.02 -1.22
N ARG A 22 -3.23 14.20 -0.60
CA ARG A 22 -2.10 15.15 -0.70
C ARG A 22 -0.79 14.53 -0.21
N LEU A 23 -0.82 13.88 0.95
CA LEU A 23 0.38 13.28 1.56
C LEU A 23 0.91 12.12 0.74
N MET A 24 0.03 11.23 0.29
CA MET A 24 0.41 10.13 -0.61
C MET A 24 1.01 10.65 -1.91
N GLN A 25 0.51 11.75 -2.45
CA GLN A 25 1.05 12.36 -3.67
C GLN A 25 2.42 13.02 -3.46
N ALA A 26 2.74 13.44 -2.23
CA ALA A 26 4.01 14.05 -1.85
C ALA A 26 5.07 13.02 -1.40
N ALA A 27 4.71 11.74 -1.34
CA ALA A 27 5.63 10.68 -0.97
C ALA A 27 6.80 10.55 -2.00
N PRO A 28 7.90 9.88 -1.63
CA PRO A 28 9.04 9.72 -2.53
C PRO A 28 8.65 9.06 -3.86
N ALA A 29 9.06 9.70 -4.96
CA ALA A 29 8.98 9.10 -6.29
C ALA A 29 9.97 7.93 -6.44
N GLY A 30 9.83 7.14 -7.50
CA GLY A 30 10.74 6.03 -7.82
C GLY A 30 10.28 4.66 -7.28
N GLY A 31 9.21 4.62 -6.49
CA GLY A 31 8.53 3.40 -6.10
C GLY A 31 7.45 2.95 -7.09
N THR A 32 7.11 1.66 -7.09
CA THR A 32 5.99 1.11 -7.86
C THR A 32 5.31 -0.04 -7.11
N MET A 33 4.27 -0.61 -7.71
CA MET A 33 3.51 -1.74 -7.14
C MET A 33 3.23 -2.79 -8.21
N ALA A 34 3.08 -4.04 -7.80
CA ALA A 34 2.72 -5.14 -8.69
C ALA A 34 1.75 -6.11 -8.04
N ALA A 35 0.76 -6.58 -8.80
CA ALA A 35 -0.10 -7.69 -8.42
C ALA A 35 0.51 -9.01 -8.91
N ILE A 36 0.66 -9.97 -8.01
CA ILE A 36 1.25 -11.28 -8.26
C ILE A 36 0.20 -12.34 -7.92
N GLN A 37 0.02 -13.30 -8.84
CA GLN A 37 -0.78 -14.48 -8.60
C GLN A 37 -0.01 -15.47 -7.72
N ALA A 38 0.09 -15.18 -6.43
CA ALA A 38 0.68 -16.03 -5.40
C ALA A 38 0.08 -15.70 -4.04
N SER A 39 0.11 -16.68 -3.13
CA SER A 39 -0.28 -16.52 -1.74
C SER A 39 0.77 -15.73 -0.95
N GLU A 40 0.38 -15.25 0.24
CA GLU A 40 1.31 -14.64 1.19
C GLU A 40 2.46 -15.59 1.54
N GLN A 41 2.16 -16.86 1.80
CA GLN A 41 3.13 -17.88 2.20
C GLN A 41 4.20 -18.12 1.12
N GLU A 42 3.81 -18.01 -0.14
CA GLU A 42 4.72 -18.13 -1.28
C GLU A 42 5.59 -16.87 -1.48
N ILE A 43 5.04 -15.67 -1.22
CA ILE A 43 5.73 -14.39 -1.45
C ILE A 43 6.65 -14.00 -0.28
N THR A 44 6.23 -14.18 0.96
CA THR A 44 6.99 -13.72 2.13
C THR A 44 8.45 -14.19 2.13
N PRO A 45 8.77 -15.47 1.81
CA PRO A 45 10.16 -15.93 1.73
C PRO A 45 10.97 -15.23 0.61
N THR A 46 10.33 -14.83 -0.49
CA THR A 46 11.03 -14.17 -1.59
C THR A 46 11.38 -12.72 -1.27
N LEU A 47 10.56 -12.05 -0.45
CA LEU A 47 10.78 -10.65 -0.04
C LEU A 47 11.83 -10.52 1.07
N ALA A 48 12.02 -11.54 1.90
CA ALA A 48 13.00 -11.53 2.99
C ALA A 48 14.44 -11.26 2.51
N ALA A 49 14.75 -11.57 1.24
CA ALA A 49 16.05 -11.32 0.63
C ALA A 49 16.32 -9.83 0.30
N ASP A 50 15.31 -8.97 0.35
CA ASP A 50 15.36 -7.59 -0.17
C ASP A 50 15.49 -6.51 0.92
N ASN A 51 15.82 -6.92 2.15
CA ASN A 51 16.19 -6.05 3.27
C ASN A 51 15.23 -4.87 3.52
N GLY A 52 13.93 -5.07 3.32
CA GLY A 52 12.90 -4.06 3.61
C GLY A 52 12.68 -3.00 2.55
N THR A 53 13.31 -3.10 1.37
CA THR A 53 13.04 -2.19 0.22
C THR A 53 11.72 -2.49 -0.50
N ILE A 54 11.04 -3.56 -0.08
CA ILE A 54 9.77 -4.05 -0.63
C ILE A 54 8.90 -4.61 0.49
N ALA A 55 7.59 -4.45 0.37
CA ALA A 55 6.60 -4.95 1.31
C ALA A 55 5.39 -5.55 0.59
N ILE A 56 4.65 -6.40 1.29
CA ILE A 56 3.30 -6.79 0.89
C ILE A 56 2.38 -5.59 1.15
N ALA A 57 1.82 -5.04 0.07
CA ALA A 57 0.90 -3.91 0.12
C ALA A 57 -0.54 -4.33 0.43
N ALA A 58 -0.96 -5.47 -0.11
CA ALA A 58 -2.32 -5.98 0.07
C ALA A 58 -2.40 -7.49 -0.19
N LEU A 59 -3.26 -8.17 0.56
CA LEU A 59 -3.69 -9.54 0.32
C LEU A 59 -5.13 -9.49 -0.20
N ASN A 60 -5.30 -9.55 -1.52
CA ASN A 60 -6.61 -9.39 -2.16
C ASN A 60 -7.40 -10.72 -2.23
N SER A 61 -6.68 -11.85 -2.26
CA SER A 61 -7.27 -13.19 -2.17
C SER A 61 -6.21 -14.20 -1.71
N PRO A 62 -6.57 -15.46 -1.40
CA PRO A 62 -5.60 -16.51 -1.06
C PRO A 62 -4.50 -16.74 -2.12
N THR A 63 -4.72 -16.28 -3.36
CA THR A 63 -3.78 -16.46 -4.49
C THR A 63 -3.46 -15.15 -5.22
N SER A 64 -3.80 -13.99 -4.63
CA SER A 64 -3.59 -12.67 -5.23
C SER A 64 -3.04 -11.70 -4.19
N THR A 65 -1.77 -11.35 -4.37
CA THR A 65 -1.02 -10.50 -3.45
C THR A 65 -0.43 -9.32 -4.20
N VAL A 66 -0.45 -8.15 -3.60
CA VAL A 66 0.18 -6.95 -4.14
C VAL A 66 1.45 -6.67 -3.35
N ILE A 67 2.54 -6.44 -4.07
CA ILE A 67 3.81 -5.97 -3.51
C ILE A 67 4.04 -4.50 -3.89
N SER A 68 4.82 -3.80 -3.08
CA SER A 68 5.18 -2.40 -3.30
C SER A 68 6.57 -2.10 -2.77
N GLY A 69 7.33 -1.29 -3.49
CA GLY A 69 8.70 -0.92 -3.12
C GLY A 69 9.43 -0.22 -4.26
N ASP A 70 10.75 -0.23 -4.20
CA ASP A 70 11.59 0.33 -5.26
C ASP A 70 11.30 -0.32 -6.61
N THR A 71 11.26 0.49 -7.67
CA THR A 71 10.88 0.01 -9.02
C THR A 71 11.70 -1.20 -9.46
N ASP A 72 13.03 -1.15 -9.32
CA ASP A 72 13.91 -2.23 -9.76
C ASP A 72 13.69 -3.53 -8.97
N THR A 73 13.42 -3.42 -7.67
CA THR A 73 13.10 -4.57 -6.82
C THR A 73 11.77 -5.19 -7.23
N VAL A 74 10.74 -4.39 -7.47
CA VAL A 74 9.43 -4.88 -7.91
C VAL A 74 9.51 -5.56 -9.30
N GLU A 75 10.24 -4.98 -10.26
CA GLU A 75 10.42 -5.55 -11.60
C GLU A 75 11.17 -6.89 -11.57
N ARG A 76 12.15 -7.04 -10.66
CA ARG A 76 12.82 -8.32 -10.42
C ARG A 76 11.85 -9.39 -9.92
N HIS A 77 10.91 -9.04 -9.03
CA HIS A 77 9.87 -9.97 -8.57
C HIS A 77 8.88 -10.33 -9.68
N ILE A 78 8.46 -9.37 -10.49
CA ILE A 78 7.62 -9.64 -11.67
C ILE A 78 8.30 -10.68 -12.56
N THR A 79 9.58 -10.47 -12.87
CA THR A 79 10.37 -11.38 -13.69
C THR A 79 10.52 -12.77 -13.03
N HIS A 80 10.77 -12.81 -11.73
CA HIS A 80 10.92 -14.04 -10.95
C HIS A 80 9.67 -14.92 -11.00
N TRP A 81 8.49 -14.30 -10.88
CA TRP A 81 7.20 -14.99 -10.89
C TRP A 81 6.76 -15.37 -12.30
N HIS A 82 7.03 -14.54 -13.31
CA HIS A 82 6.84 -14.93 -14.71
C HIS A 82 7.65 -16.17 -15.09
N LYS A 83 8.91 -16.27 -14.66
CA LYS A 83 9.75 -17.47 -14.89
C LYS A 83 9.17 -18.75 -14.26
N ARG A 84 8.27 -18.62 -13.28
CA ARG A 84 7.55 -19.73 -12.63
C ARG A 84 6.17 -19.99 -13.26
N GLY A 85 5.85 -19.35 -14.38
CA GLY A 85 4.55 -19.47 -15.04
C GLY A 85 3.40 -18.80 -14.28
N ARG A 86 3.69 -17.88 -13.37
CA ARG A 86 2.69 -17.15 -12.57
C ARG A 86 2.47 -15.77 -13.15
N LYS A 87 1.22 -15.30 -13.18
CA LYS A 87 0.90 -13.94 -13.61
C LYS A 87 1.49 -12.92 -12.61
N ALA A 88 2.23 -11.95 -13.11
CA ALA A 88 2.69 -10.80 -12.34
C ALA A 88 2.53 -9.54 -13.18
N THR A 89 1.86 -8.51 -12.65
CA THR A 89 1.49 -7.34 -13.43
C THR A 89 1.79 -6.08 -12.65
N ARG A 90 2.62 -5.20 -13.22
CA ARG A 90 2.85 -3.86 -12.70
C ARG A 90 1.53 -3.08 -12.68
N LEU A 91 1.25 -2.40 -11.58
CA LEU A 91 0.09 -1.55 -11.43
C LEU A 91 0.39 -0.14 -11.97
N THR A 92 -0.60 0.49 -12.60
CA THR A 92 -0.50 1.88 -13.08
C THR A 92 -0.65 2.84 -11.90
N VAL A 93 0.42 3.01 -11.14
CA VAL A 93 0.52 3.89 -9.97
C VAL A 93 1.85 4.66 -9.98
N SER A 94 1.87 5.81 -9.32
CA SER A 94 3.03 6.73 -9.30
C SER A 94 4.02 6.46 -8.17
N HIS A 95 3.63 5.70 -7.14
CA HIS A 95 4.41 5.51 -5.91
C HIS A 95 4.27 4.08 -5.38
N ALA A 96 5.17 3.70 -4.47
CA ALA A 96 5.08 2.46 -3.70
C ALA A 96 4.20 2.64 -2.44
N PHE A 97 2.89 2.77 -2.62
CA PHE A 97 1.97 2.84 -1.49
C PHE A 97 1.98 1.55 -0.67
N HIS A 98 1.76 1.67 0.64
CA HIS A 98 1.82 0.54 1.59
C HIS A 98 3.21 -0.12 1.71
N SER A 99 4.26 0.67 1.50
CA SER A 99 5.67 0.31 1.74
C SER A 99 6.33 1.32 2.70
N PRO A 100 7.58 1.08 3.13
CA PRO A 100 8.37 2.05 3.90
C PRO A 100 8.53 3.42 3.22
N HIS A 101 8.23 3.55 1.91
CA HIS A 101 8.16 4.85 1.24
C HIS A 101 7.12 5.78 1.87
N MET A 102 6.14 5.24 2.61
CA MET A 102 5.13 6.04 3.32
C MET A 102 5.59 6.56 4.68
N ASP A 103 6.75 6.14 5.20
CA ASP A 103 7.16 6.48 6.57
C ASP A 103 7.27 7.99 6.78
N GLY A 104 7.74 8.72 5.76
CA GLY A 104 7.87 10.18 5.80
C GLY A 104 6.56 10.93 5.98
N ILE A 105 5.41 10.33 5.64
CA ILE A 105 4.09 11.01 5.73
C ILE A 105 3.35 10.68 7.03
N LEU A 106 3.83 9.73 7.82
CA LEU A 106 3.08 9.18 8.96
C LEU A 106 2.80 10.21 10.06
N ASN A 107 3.75 11.09 10.35
CA ASN A 107 3.59 12.09 11.40
C ASN A 107 2.51 13.12 11.04
N GLU A 108 2.58 13.74 9.85
CA GLU A 108 1.56 14.70 9.42
C GLU A 108 0.17 14.04 9.29
N PHE A 109 0.10 12.82 8.77
CA PHE A 109 -1.18 12.11 8.70
C PHE A 109 -1.75 11.84 10.09
N ARG A 110 -0.91 11.47 11.06
CA ARG A 110 -1.31 11.29 12.46
C ARG A 110 -1.84 12.60 13.05
N ASP A 111 -1.14 13.70 12.88
CA ASP A 111 -1.57 15.01 13.41
C ASP A 111 -2.97 15.36 12.92
N ILE A 112 -3.25 15.17 11.63
CA ILE A 112 -4.58 15.40 11.06
C ILE A 112 -5.60 14.43 11.64
N ALA A 113 -5.26 13.15 11.77
CA ALA A 113 -6.16 12.14 12.36
C ALA A 113 -6.53 12.47 13.81
N THR A 114 -5.63 13.06 14.61
CA THR A 114 -5.95 13.47 15.99
C THR A 114 -6.98 14.59 16.09
N THR A 115 -7.24 15.31 14.99
CA THR A 115 -8.24 16.39 14.96
C THR A 115 -9.66 15.91 14.62
N ILE A 116 -9.83 14.61 14.36
CA ILE A 116 -11.10 14.01 13.95
C ILE A 116 -11.89 13.56 15.17
N THR A 117 -13.21 13.76 15.14
CA THR A 117 -14.09 13.23 16.18
C THR A 117 -14.51 11.81 15.80
N TYR A 118 -14.17 10.84 16.64
CA TYR A 118 -14.47 9.42 16.42
C TYR A 118 -15.66 8.96 17.26
N HIS A 119 -16.48 8.10 16.67
CA HIS A 119 -17.62 7.44 17.30
C HIS A 119 -17.54 5.91 17.09
N PRO A 120 -18.17 5.11 17.96
CA PRO A 120 -18.38 3.69 17.68
C PRO A 120 -19.19 3.50 16.38
N PRO A 121 -18.91 2.45 15.60
CA PRO A 121 -19.73 2.14 14.44
C PRO A 121 -21.15 1.73 14.88
N HIS A 122 -22.14 2.00 14.02
CA HIS A 122 -23.54 1.59 14.18
C HIS A 122 -23.80 0.18 13.63
#